data_AF-B9EW84-F1
#
_entry.id   AF-B9EW84-F1
#
_cell.length_a   1.000
_cell.length_b   1.000
_cell.length_c   1.000
_cell.angle_alpha   90.00
_cell.angle_beta   90.00
_cell.angle_gamma   90.00
#
_symmetry.space_group_name_H-M   'P 1'
#
loop_
_entity.id
_entity.type
_entity.pdbx_description
1 polymer ?
#
loop_
_entity_poly.entity_id
_entity_poly.type
_entity_poly.pdbx_seq_one_letter_code
_entity_poly.pdbx_strand_id
1 'polypeptide(L)'
;MQNPGGHHASPASAAKSKSSTAAAASASGQGSSHHHHHHHSGGGGGGGGGADASATTLKRKRGVFQKDLQHMMYGFGDDPNPLPETVALVEDIVVEYVTDLVHKAQNVASKRGKLLTEDFLYLIRKDVRKLHRATELLSMNEELKQARKAFDVNEETLATNNE
;
A
#
# COMPACT_ATOMS: atom_id res chain seq x y z
N MET A 1 40.29 35.41 26.63
CA MET A 1 39.48 34.96 27.79
C MET A 1 38.94 33.58 27.48
N GLN A 2 39.53 32.58 28.15
CA GLN A 2 39.21 31.16 28.10
C GLN A 2 37.91 30.88 28.89
N ASN A 3 37.10 29.93 28.44
CA ASN A 3 36.41 29.03 29.36
C ASN A 3 36.19 27.65 28.71
N PRO A 4 36.82 26.58 29.20
CA PRO A 4 36.54 25.20 28.82
C PRO A 4 35.82 24.44 29.95
N GLY A 5 34.97 23.48 29.62
CA GLY A 5 34.37 22.59 30.62
C GLY A 5 33.35 21.62 30.01
N GLY A 6 33.77 20.38 29.78
CA GLY A 6 32.91 19.28 29.37
C GLY A 6 32.30 18.52 30.54
N HIS A 7 31.27 17.72 30.27
CA HIS A 7 30.93 16.52 31.03
C HIS A 7 30.28 15.48 30.11
N HIS A 8 30.80 14.26 30.22
CA HIS A 8 30.35 13.01 29.62
C HIS A 8 29.05 12.49 30.25
N ALA A 9 28.19 11.85 29.46
CA ALA A 9 27.37 10.72 29.90
C ALA A 9 26.92 9.85 28.69
N SER A 10 27.13 8.54 28.84
CA SER A 10 27.13 7.46 27.83
C SER A 10 25.76 7.05 27.26
N PRO A 11 25.71 6.31 26.12
CA PRO A 11 24.48 5.77 25.55
C PRO A 11 24.17 4.34 26.02
N ALA A 12 22.88 4.02 26.16
CA ALA A 12 22.37 2.69 26.50
C ALA A 12 22.05 1.84 25.26
N SER A 13 22.38 0.56 25.38
CA SER A 13 22.43 -0.50 24.37
C SER A 13 21.05 -1.01 23.89
N ALA A 14 20.95 -1.32 22.59
CA ALA A 14 19.84 -2.04 21.96
C ALA A 14 20.22 -3.50 21.72
N ALA A 15 19.47 -4.43 22.33
CA ALA A 15 19.59 -5.87 22.07
C ALA A 15 18.54 -6.32 21.05
N LYS A 16 19.00 -7.01 20.00
CA LYS A 16 18.20 -7.58 18.90
C LYS A 16 18.24 -9.10 19.00
N SER A 17 17.09 -9.74 19.25
CA SER A 17 16.95 -11.20 19.15
C SER A 17 16.28 -11.57 17.82
N LYS A 18 16.97 -12.39 17.03
CA LYS A 18 16.45 -13.14 15.88
C LYS A 18 16.27 -14.59 16.32
N SER A 19 15.13 -15.20 16.03
CA SER A 19 15.01 -16.66 15.97
C SER A 19 14.24 -17.06 14.72
N SER A 20 14.89 -17.94 13.95
CA SER A 20 14.40 -18.59 12.74
C SER A 20 14.40 -20.09 13.00
N THR A 21 13.32 -20.79 12.70
CA THR A 21 13.33 -22.25 12.50
C THR A 21 12.45 -22.61 11.31
N ALA A 22 13.02 -23.43 10.44
CA ALA A 22 12.46 -23.91 9.19
C ALA A 22 11.97 -25.37 9.32
N ALA A 23 10.98 -25.69 8.48
CA ALA A 23 10.71 -26.95 7.76
C ALA A 23 10.98 -28.33 8.41
N ALA A 24 9.95 -29.19 8.42
CA ALA A 24 10.00 -30.56 7.86
C ALA A 24 8.61 -31.23 7.84
N ALA A 25 8.32 -31.97 6.77
CA ALA A 25 7.09 -32.68 6.47
C ALA A 25 7.03 -34.08 7.11
N SER A 26 5.83 -34.63 7.32
CA SER A 26 5.58 -36.08 7.23
C SER A 26 4.10 -36.39 6.98
N ALA A 27 3.87 -37.37 6.12
CA ALA A 27 2.59 -37.82 5.60
C ALA A 27 2.13 -39.13 6.27
N SER A 28 0.83 -39.28 6.47
CA SER A 28 0.06 -40.54 6.52
C SER A 28 -1.42 -40.13 6.70
N GLY A 29 -2.43 -40.57 5.93
CA GLY A 29 -2.55 -41.77 5.11
C GLY A 29 -3.52 -42.74 5.79
N GLN A 30 -4.83 -42.46 5.78
CA GLN A 30 -5.89 -43.42 6.12
C GLN A 30 -7.04 -43.30 5.13
N GLY A 31 -7.26 -44.37 4.38
CA GLY A 31 -8.39 -44.54 3.47
C GLY A 31 -9.54 -45.28 4.15
N SER A 32 -10.76 -44.99 3.70
CA SER A 32 -11.89 -45.91 3.76
C SER A 32 -12.75 -45.74 2.52
N SER A 33 -13.00 -46.86 1.88
CA SER A 33 -13.76 -47.08 0.65
C SER A 33 -15.26 -46.87 0.87
N HIS A 34 -15.98 -46.45 -0.18
CA HIS A 34 -17.33 -46.91 -0.50
C HIS A 34 -17.60 -46.71 -2.01
N HIS A 35 -18.06 -47.79 -2.66
CA HIS A 35 -18.45 -47.88 -4.07
C HIS A 35 -19.80 -47.21 -4.35
N HIS A 36 -19.96 -46.57 -5.51
CA HIS A 36 -21.07 -46.85 -6.43
C HIS A 36 -20.85 -46.25 -7.82
N HIS A 37 -21.01 -47.10 -8.85
CA HIS A 37 -21.11 -46.77 -10.28
C HIS A 37 -22.47 -46.09 -10.57
N HIS A 38 -22.49 -45.07 -11.44
CA HIS A 38 -23.40 -45.04 -12.60
C HIS A 38 -23.05 -43.96 -13.64
N HIS A 39 -22.99 -44.41 -14.89
CA HIS A 39 -23.00 -43.65 -16.14
C HIS A 39 -24.38 -42.98 -16.37
N HIS A 40 -24.40 -41.74 -16.85
CA HIS A 40 -25.36 -41.34 -17.89
C HIS A 40 -24.85 -40.15 -18.71
N SER A 41 -25.09 -40.22 -20.02
CA SER A 41 -24.72 -39.25 -21.05
C SER A 41 -25.97 -38.48 -21.50
N GLY A 42 -25.83 -37.19 -21.76
CA GLY A 42 -26.78 -36.34 -22.51
C GLY A 42 -26.07 -34.99 -22.75
N GLY A 43 -25.84 -34.51 -23.97
CA GLY A 43 -26.84 -33.95 -24.89
C GLY A 43 -27.34 -32.62 -24.28
N GLY A 44 -27.17 -31.41 -24.82
CA GLY A 44 -27.03 -30.90 -26.18
C GLY A 44 -27.72 -29.51 -26.19
N GLY A 45 -27.23 -28.56 -27.01
CA GLY A 45 -27.85 -27.23 -27.24
C GLY A 45 -27.33 -26.12 -26.31
N GLY A 46 -27.00 -24.90 -26.74
CA GLY A 46 -27.23 -24.20 -28.00
C GLY A 46 -27.75 -22.77 -27.72
N GLY A 47 -26.92 -21.75 -27.97
CA GLY A 47 -27.36 -20.41 -28.39
C GLY A 47 -27.70 -19.33 -27.33
N GLY A 48 -27.11 -18.15 -27.52
CA GLY A 48 -27.48 -16.86 -26.89
C GLY A 48 -26.43 -16.35 -25.91
N GLY A 49 -25.58 -15.35 -26.17
CA GLY A 49 -25.75 -14.20 -27.05
C GLY A 49 -26.33 -13.00 -26.27
N GLY A 50 -25.73 -12.63 -25.14
CA GLY A 50 -26.08 -11.45 -24.34
C GLY A 50 -24.82 -10.73 -23.89
N ALA A 51 -24.55 -9.57 -24.46
CA ALA A 51 -23.44 -8.70 -24.12
C ALA A 51 -23.72 -7.99 -22.79
N ASP A 52 -23.29 -8.57 -21.68
CA ASP A 52 -23.16 -7.84 -20.41
C ASP A 52 -21.79 -7.13 -20.40
N ALA A 53 -21.73 -5.99 -21.07
CA ALA A 53 -20.62 -5.04 -21.00
C ALA A 53 -20.75 -4.14 -19.75
N SER A 54 -21.29 -4.67 -18.65
CA SER A 54 -21.54 -3.94 -17.42
C SER A 54 -20.64 -4.48 -16.31
N ALA A 55 -19.70 -3.64 -15.90
CA ALA A 55 -18.81 -3.79 -14.77
C ALA A 55 -17.84 -4.97 -14.84
N THR A 56 -16.60 -4.67 -15.24
CA THR A 56 -15.43 -5.27 -14.60
C THR A 56 -15.50 -4.96 -13.09
N THR A 57 -16.35 -5.69 -12.38
CA THR A 57 -16.33 -5.80 -10.93
C THR A 57 -15.07 -6.59 -10.64
N LEU A 58 -13.93 -5.90 -10.69
CA LEU A 58 -12.78 -6.26 -9.90
C LEU A 58 -13.36 -6.64 -8.55
N LYS A 59 -13.21 -7.90 -8.15
CA LYS A 59 -13.63 -8.40 -6.83
C LYS A 59 -12.89 -7.57 -5.80
N ARG A 60 -13.42 -6.39 -5.49
CA ARG A 60 -12.78 -5.43 -4.61
C ARG A 60 -12.78 -6.11 -3.26
N LYS A 61 -11.58 -6.33 -2.72
CA LYS A 61 -11.42 -6.71 -1.33
C LYS A 61 -11.96 -5.53 -0.53
N ARG A 62 -13.23 -5.64 -0.09
CA ARG A 62 -13.86 -4.63 0.76
C ARG A 62 -13.16 -4.64 2.11
N GLY A 63 -13.02 -3.48 2.72
CA GLY A 63 -12.48 -3.35 4.06
C GLY A 63 -10.96 -3.19 4.13
N VAL A 64 -10.27 -2.92 3.02
CA VAL A 64 -8.79 -2.82 3.00
C VAL A 64 -8.32 -1.58 3.76
N PHE A 65 -9.08 -0.49 3.69
CA PHE A 65 -8.69 0.81 4.26
C PHE A 65 -9.43 1.16 5.55
N GLN A 66 -10.28 0.28 6.08
CA GLN A 66 -11.17 0.60 7.21
C GLN A 66 -10.43 1.16 8.42
N LYS A 67 -9.33 0.52 8.82
CA LYS A 67 -8.53 0.96 9.97
C LYS A 67 -7.90 2.33 9.75
N ASP A 68 -7.35 2.58 8.57
CA ASP A 68 -6.69 3.85 8.27
C ASP A 68 -7.71 4.98 8.04
N LEU A 69 -8.85 4.66 7.43
CA LEU A 69 -9.96 5.59 7.22
C LEU A 69 -10.58 6.03 8.55
N GLN A 70 -10.77 5.15 9.53
CA GLN A 70 -11.27 5.54 10.85
C GLN A 70 -10.38 6.60 11.51
N HIS A 71 -9.06 6.40 11.52
CA HIS A 71 -8.13 7.40 12.04
C HIS A 71 -8.14 8.70 11.23
N MET A 72 -8.27 8.60 9.89
CA MET A 72 -8.35 9.76 9.03
C MET A 72 -9.64 10.56 9.29
N MET A 73 -10.78 9.89 9.42
CA MET A 73 -12.08 10.49 9.72
C MET A 73 -12.03 11.25 11.05
N TYR A 74 -11.49 10.63 12.11
CA TYR A 74 -11.22 11.32 13.38
C TYR A 74 -10.31 12.55 13.19
N GLY A 75 -9.25 12.44 12.38
CA GLY A 75 -8.37 13.56 12.05
C GLY A 75 -9.05 14.73 11.31
N PHE A 76 -10.18 14.49 10.65
CA PHE A 76 -11.05 15.50 10.05
C PHE A 76 -12.19 15.97 10.98
N GLY A 77 -12.25 15.47 12.22
CA GLY A 77 -13.22 15.89 13.25
C GLY A 77 -14.43 14.97 13.43
N ASP A 78 -14.40 13.75 12.88
CA ASP A 78 -15.44 12.74 13.11
C ASP A 78 -15.29 12.06 14.50
N ASP A 79 -16.24 11.20 14.86
CA ASP A 79 -16.21 10.42 16.11
C ASP A 79 -14.99 9.46 16.15
N PRO A 80 -14.34 9.26 17.32
CA PRO A 80 -13.28 8.26 17.48
C PRO A 80 -13.69 6.83 17.12
N ASN A 81 -14.98 6.51 17.18
CA ASN A 81 -15.58 5.21 16.85
C ASN A 81 -16.73 5.40 15.83
N PRO A 82 -16.43 5.78 14.58
CA PRO A 82 -17.47 6.04 13.59
C PRO A 82 -18.22 4.75 13.24
N LEU A 83 -19.47 4.88 12.80
CA LEU A 83 -20.30 3.73 12.42
C LEU A 83 -19.63 2.92 11.29
N PRO A 84 -19.60 1.57 11.36
CA PRO A 84 -18.98 0.74 10.33
C PRO A 84 -19.55 0.99 8.92
N GLU A 85 -20.84 1.30 8.84
CA GLU A 85 -21.54 1.65 7.59
C GLU A 85 -21.01 2.96 6.99
N THR A 86 -20.73 3.97 7.82
CA THR A 86 -20.11 5.23 7.40
C THR A 86 -18.71 4.99 6.86
N VAL A 87 -17.89 4.21 7.57
CA VAL A 87 -16.51 3.90 7.11
C VAL A 87 -16.53 3.13 5.79
N ALA A 88 -17.45 2.17 5.64
CA ALA A 88 -17.65 1.44 4.38
C ALA A 88 -18.07 2.36 3.22
N LEU A 89 -18.98 3.31 3.46
CA LEU A 89 -19.38 4.28 2.46
C LEU A 89 -18.23 5.21 2.06
N VAL A 90 -17.47 5.72 3.04
CA VAL A 90 -16.29 6.56 2.79
C VAL A 90 -15.25 5.77 1.98
N GLU A 91 -15.04 4.48 2.28
CA GLU A 91 -14.15 3.62 1.50
C GLU A 91 -14.60 3.54 0.02
N ASP A 92 -15.90 3.33 -0.24
CA ASP A 92 -16.42 3.30 -1.61
C ASP A 92 -16.22 4.63 -2.34
N ILE A 93 -16.50 5.77 -1.69
CA ILE A 93 -16.28 7.12 -2.24
C ILE A 93 -14.81 7.37 -2.55
N VAL A 94 -13.90 7.00 -1.64
CA VAL A 94 -12.45 7.17 -1.82
C VAL A 94 -11.94 6.34 -2.99
N VAL A 95 -12.39 5.08 -3.11
CA VAL A 95 -12.00 4.20 -4.21
C VAL A 95 -12.48 4.76 -5.55
N GLU A 96 -13.72 5.25 -5.61
CA GLU A 96 -14.26 5.91 -6.81
C GLU A 96 -13.44 7.16 -7.18
N TYR A 97 -13.21 8.05 -6.22
CA TYR A 97 -12.44 9.28 -6.41
C TYR A 97 -11.02 9.00 -6.93
N VAL A 98 -10.31 8.05 -6.32
CA VAL A 98 -8.94 7.70 -6.72
C VAL A 98 -8.93 7.08 -8.12
N THR A 99 -9.90 6.22 -8.44
CA THR A 99 -10.04 5.61 -9.76
C THR A 99 -10.22 6.69 -10.84
N ASP A 100 -11.14 7.62 -10.62
CA ASP A 100 -11.38 8.75 -11.52
C ASP A 100 -10.17 9.67 -11.65
N LEU A 101 -9.48 9.96 -10.54
CA LEU A 101 -8.29 10.80 -10.54
C LEU A 101 -7.17 10.17 -11.37
N VAL A 102 -6.95 8.86 -11.22
CA VAL A 102 -5.93 8.11 -11.97
C VAL A 102 -6.28 8.07 -13.46
N HIS A 103 -7.54 7.85 -13.84
CA HIS A 103 -7.95 7.93 -15.24
C HIS A 103 -7.68 9.32 -15.85
N LYS A 104 -8.00 10.39 -15.14
CA LYS A 104 -7.68 11.77 -15.57
C LYS A 104 -6.17 11.99 -15.71
N ALA A 105 -5.37 11.48 -14.78
CA ALA A 105 -3.92 11.63 -14.80
C ALA A 105 -3.31 10.84 -15.96
N GLN A 106 -3.81 9.63 -16.23
CA GLN A 106 -3.42 8.80 -17.36
C GLN A 106 -3.72 9.49 -18.70
N ASN A 107 -4.85 10.20 -18.82
CA ASN A 107 -5.16 10.99 -20.01
C ASN A 107 -4.15 12.12 -20.24
N VAL A 108 -3.67 12.77 -19.18
CA VAL A 108 -2.60 13.78 -19.25
C VAL A 108 -1.27 13.13 -19.69
N ALA A 109 -0.95 11.97 -19.10
CA ALA A 109 0.27 11.23 -19.36
C ALA A 109 0.31 10.53 -20.73
N SER A 110 -0.82 10.46 -21.44
CA SER A 110 -1.00 9.62 -22.64
C SER A 110 0.03 9.92 -23.74
N LYS A 111 0.42 11.19 -23.92
CA LYS A 111 1.46 11.57 -24.91
C LYS A 111 2.84 11.07 -24.56
N ARG A 112 3.14 10.95 -23.26
CA ARG A 112 4.44 10.55 -22.72
C ARG A 112 4.52 9.04 -22.51
N GLY A 113 3.38 8.34 -22.47
CA GLY A 113 3.29 6.89 -22.31
C GLY A 113 3.65 6.37 -20.91
N LYS A 114 3.90 7.25 -19.94
CA LYS A 114 4.29 6.90 -18.57
C LYS A 114 3.61 7.84 -17.58
N LEU A 115 2.88 7.30 -16.61
CA LEU A 115 2.29 8.09 -15.52
C LEU A 115 3.38 8.53 -14.53
N LEU A 116 3.41 9.81 -14.18
CA LEU A 116 4.30 10.39 -13.17
C LEU A 116 3.51 11.26 -12.18
N THR A 117 4.19 11.64 -11.11
CA THR A 117 3.68 12.54 -10.06
C THR A 117 3.22 13.89 -10.63
N GLU A 118 3.92 14.44 -11.62
CA GLU A 118 3.60 15.73 -12.23
C GLU A 118 2.23 15.73 -12.92
N ASP A 119 1.76 14.58 -13.40
CA ASP A 119 0.45 14.46 -14.03
C ASP A 119 -0.66 14.69 -12.98
N PHE A 120 -0.47 14.24 -11.74
CA PHE A 120 -1.37 14.52 -10.62
C PHE A 120 -1.30 15.98 -10.18
N LEU A 121 -0.09 16.55 -10.08
CA LEU A 121 0.10 17.96 -9.75
C LEU A 121 -0.59 18.86 -10.78
N TYR A 122 -0.54 18.49 -12.06
CA TYR A 122 -1.24 19.19 -13.12
C TYR A 122 -2.76 19.20 -12.91
N LEU A 123 -3.37 18.09 -12.48
CA LEU A 123 -4.81 18.02 -12.23
C LEU A 123 -5.25 18.95 -11.09
N ILE A 124 -4.47 19.05 -10.02
CA ILE A 124 -4.80 19.87 -8.85
C ILE A 124 -4.32 21.32 -8.94
N ARG A 125 -3.67 21.73 -10.04
CA ARG A 125 -3.00 23.04 -10.17
C ARG A 125 -3.87 24.27 -9.89
N LYS A 126 -5.19 24.15 -10.02
CA LYS A 126 -6.14 25.23 -9.78
C LYS A 126 -6.51 25.38 -8.30
N ASP A 127 -6.27 24.36 -7.49
CA ASP A 127 -6.45 24.38 -6.03
C ASP A 127 -5.09 24.67 -5.38
N VAL A 128 -4.82 25.97 -5.13
CA VAL A 128 -3.53 26.43 -4.61
C VAL A 128 -3.18 25.80 -3.27
N ARG A 129 -4.18 25.53 -2.42
CA ARG A 129 -3.96 24.91 -1.11
C ARG A 129 -3.53 23.46 -1.24
N LYS A 130 -4.21 22.68 -2.09
CA LYS A 130 -3.81 21.29 -2.38
C LYS A 130 -2.46 21.22 -3.08
N LEU A 131 -2.21 22.10 -4.05
CA LEU A 131 -0.95 22.14 -4.78
C LEU A 131 0.23 22.44 -3.85
N HIS A 132 0.09 23.46 -2.99
CA HIS A 132 1.12 23.79 -2.00
C HIS A 132 1.41 22.61 -1.09
N ARG A 133 0.35 22.01 -0.51
CA ARG A 133 0.50 20.87 0.39
C ARG A 133 1.16 19.67 -0.27
N ALA A 134 0.75 19.33 -1.50
CA ALA A 134 1.35 18.23 -2.25
C ALA A 134 2.83 18.48 -2.53
N THR A 135 3.20 19.70 -2.93
CA THR A 135 4.59 20.09 -3.22
C THR A 135 5.47 20.02 -1.98
N GLU A 136 4.99 20.53 -0.85
CA GLU A 136 5.66 20.46 0.46
C GLU A 136 5.96 19.00 0.86
N LEU A 137 4.94 18.12 0.79
CA LEU A 137 5.08 16.70 1.13
C LEU A 137 6.07 15.97 0.22
N LEU A 138 6.09 16.31 -1.07
CA LEU A 138 7.06 15.75 -2.02
C LEU A 138 8.50 16.20 -1.70
N SER A 139 8.71 17.49 -1.38
CA SER A 139 10.03 18.01 -0.96
C SER A 139 10.53 17.28 0.28
N MET A 140 9.69 17.20 1.32
CA MET A 140 10.05 16.53 2.57
C MET A 140 10.35 15.05 2.37
N ASN A 141 9.61 14.35 1.49
CA ASN A 141 9.89 12.96 1.15
C ASN A 141 11.27 12.81 0.48
N GLU A 142 11.63 13.70 -0.44
CA GLU A 142 12.95 13.69 -1.08
C GLU A 142 14.08 13.98 -0.07
N GLU A 143 13.89 14.93 0.84
CA GLU A 143 14.82 15.20 1.95
C GLU A 143 15.02 13.97 2.85
N LEU A 144 13.93 13.29 3.24
CA LEU A 144 13.98 12.06 4.04
C LEU A 144 14.68 10.92 3.30
N LYS A 145 14.47 10.77 1.98
CA LYS A 145 15.18 9.77 1.17
C LYS A 145 16.68 10.06 1.14
N GLN A 146 17.08 11.32 0.97
CA GLN A 146 18.50 11.70 0.99
C GLN A 146 19.13 11.46 2.36
N ALA A 147 18.44 11.82 3.44
CA ALA A 147 18.89 11.55 4.80
C ALA A 147 19.09 10.05 5.05
N ARG A 148 18.16 9.19 4.63
CA ARG A 148 18.28 7.73 4.76
C ARG A 148 19.46 7.16 3.99
N LYS A 149 19.73 7.66 2.77
CA LYS A 149 20.89 7.23 1.97
C LYS A 149 22.22 7.56 2.65
N ALA A 150 22.31 8.69 3.37
CA ALA A 150 23.52 9.05 4.10
C ALA A 150 23.89 8.06 5.21
N PHE A 151 22.94 7.23 5.68
CA PHE A 151 23.18 6.19 6.69
C PHE A 151 23.38 4.78 6.09
N ASP A 152 22.86 4.52 4.88
CA ASP A 152 23.05 3.24 4.18
C ASP A 152 24.45 3.12 3.55
N VAL A 153 25.09 4.25 3.25
CA VAL A 153 26.50 4.30 2.88
C VAL A 153 27.29 4.19 4.18
N ASN A 154 27.72 2.98 4.60
CA ASN A 154 28.92 2.68 5.43
C ASN A 154 28.85 1.49 6.43
N GLU A 155 28.38 0.30 6.05
CA GLU A 155 28.83 -0.93 6.76
C GLU A 155 29.93 -1.67 5.96
N GLU A 156 29.84 -1.64 4.62
CA GLU A 156 30.81 -2.31 3.74
C GLU A 156 32.05 -1.42 3.44
N THR A 157 31.90 -0.10 3.32
CA THR A 157 33.01 0.84 3.05
C THR A 157 33.89 1.17 4.26
N LEU A 158 33.43 0.93 5.50
CA LEU A 158 34.23 1.18 6.70
C LEU A 158 35.13 -0.01 7.06
N ALA A 159 34.82 -1.21 6.59
CA ALA A 159 35.59 -2.41 6.88
C ALA A 159 36.91 -2.51 6.09
N THR A 160 37.06 -1.76 4.99
CA THR A 160 38.17 -1.92 4.04
C THR A 160 39.33 -0.94 4.21
N ASN A 161 39.35 -0.10 5.25
CA ASN A 161 40.40 0.92 5.45
C ASN A 161 41.27 0.69 6.69
N ASN A 162 41.36 -0.54 7.20
CA ASN A 162 42.06 -0.85 8.45
C ASN A 162 43.06 -2.04 8.38
N GLU A 163 43.57 -2.36 7.18
CA GLU A 163 44.69 -3.31 6.96
C GLU A 163 45.91 -2.62 6.34
#